data_AF-A0A223VR89-F1
#
_entry.id   AF-A0A223VR89-F1
#
_cell.length_a   1.000
_cell.length_b   1.000
_cell.length_c   1.000
_cell.angle_alpha   90.00
_cell.angle_beta   90.00
_cell.angle_gamma   90.00
#
_symmetry.space_group_name_H-M   'P 1'
#
loop_
_entity.id
_entity.type
_entity.pdbx_description
1 polymer ?
#
loop_
_entity_poly.entity_id
_entity_poly.type
_entity_poly.pdbx_seq_one_letter_code
_entity_poly.pdbx_strand_id
1 'polypeptide(L)'
;MSAASFKLPLGLVVAVLVMTGVLLLPLPADLPVAGHRMLAILAFAVVVWITEAVSYEASAIMITSLMAFLLGTAPSLQDPTHLIGSSPAISMALTGFSNPALALVAGALFIAAAMTHTGLDRRIALVTLSRVGTSTRRILLGAIAVTILLSLVVPSATARSACVVPIMMGVIAAFGVDKRSNIAAGIMIVVAQGTSIWNVGIQTAAAQNLLTVGFMDKMLGQRVSWIDWLIAGAPWALIMSAVLLFLVLKLLPPETDSIPGGKEAVAQSLVDIGPMTGPQKRLLTVSVMLLLAWATEGRLHSFDTTSTTYAGLVLLLLPGIGVMTWKDVQSRIPWGTVIVFGVGISLGTALLTTQAGQWLGAAVVAHTGLDQVGPLGVFAILGAFLIVIHLGFASATALTSALLPILIAVLQTLPGEFSRLGMTMLLGFVMSYGFILPINAPQNMVCLGTGTFTARQFAKVGVLVTLVGYLLMLVFAVTYWSWLGWV
;
A
#
# COMPACT_ATOMS: atom_id res chain seq x y z
N MET A 1 -29.81 28.57 8.61
CA MET A 1 -29.22 27.45 7.86
C MET A 1 -29.00 27.93 6.43
N SER A 2 -27.76 28.25 6.07
CA SER A 2 -27.41 28.65 4.71
C SER A 2 -27.63 27.48 3.77
N ALA A 3 -28.40 27.68 2.70
CA ALA A 3 -28.54 26.72 1.61
C ALA A 3 -27.15 26.51 0.97
N ALA A 4 -26.43 25.49 1.42
CA ALA A 4 -25.23 25.04 0.74
C ALA A 4 -25.66 24.63 -0.68
N SER A 5 -25.24 25.39 -1.69
CA SER A 5 -25.50 25.03 -3.07
C SER A 5 -24.94 23.62 -3.30
N PHE A 6 -25.82 22.65 -3.54
CA PHE A 6 -25.45 21.30 -3.96
C PHE A 6 -24.74 21.40 -5.31
N LYS A 7 -23.43 21.63 -5.28
CA LYS A 7 -22.60 21.58 -6.47
C LYS A 7 -22.02 20.18 -6.57
N LEU A 8 -22.44 19.46 -7.62
CA LEU A 8 -21.82 18.19 -7.98
C LEU A 8 -20.31 18.39 -8.13
N PRO A 9 -19.47 17.51 -7.55
CA PRO A 9 -18.03 17.59 -7.70
C PRO A 9 -17.66 17.56 -9.18
N LEU A 10 -16.84 18.50 -9.65
CA LEU A 10 -16.45 18.58 -11.06
C LEU A 10 -15.81 17.26 -11.54
N GLY A 11 -14.98 16.64 -10.70
CA GLY A 11 -14.35 15.35 -11.03
C GLY A 11 -15.37 14.23 -11.25
N LEU A 12 -16.52 14.25 -10.56
CA LEU A 12 -17.58 13.26 -10.76
C LEU A 12 -18.29 13.50 -12.10
N VAL A 13 -18.53 14.75 -12.46
CA VAL A 13 -19.08 15.12 -13.77
C VAL A 13 -18.14 14.65 -14.88
N VAL A 14 -16.84 14.92 -14.74
CA VAL A 14 -15.82 14.46 -15.71
C VAL A 14 -15.79 12.94 -15.78
N ALA A 15 -15.87 12.21 -14.66
CA ALA A 15 -15.89 10.76 -14.66
C ALA A 15 -17.08 10.17 -15.42
N VAL A 16 -18.28 10.74 -15.21
CA VAL A 16 -19.48 10.33 -15.96
C VAL A 16 -19.32 10.64 -17.44
N LEU A 17 -18.83 11.82 -17.80
CA LEU A 17 -18.60 12.20 -19.20
C LEU A 17 -17.59 11.29 -19.89
N VAL A 18 -16.49 10.94 -19.22
CA VAL A 18 -15.48 10.01 -19.75
C VAL A 18 -16.08 8.61 -19.94
N MET A 19 -16.82 8.10 -18.96
CA MET A 19 -17.51 6.82 -19.06
C MET A 19 -18.49 6.79 -20.24
N THR A 20 -19.35 7.81 -20.34
CA THR A 20 -20.29 7.95 -21.46
C THR A 20 -19.55 8.08 -22.78
N GLY A 21 -18.46 8.84 -22.83
CA GLY A 21 -17.59 8.96 -23.99
C GLY A 21 -17.08 7.60 -24.47
N VAL A 22 -16.55 6.77 -23.56
CA VAL A 22 -16.13 5.40 -23.89
C VAL A 22 -17.31 4.56 -24.37
N LEU A 23 -18.47 4.61 -23.71
CA LEU A 23 -19.66 3.86 -24.15
C LEU A 23 -20.17 4.25 -25.54
N LEU A 24 -19.92 5.49 -25.97
CA LEU A 24 -20.29 6.00 -27.29
C LEU A 24 -19.25 5.69 -28.38
N LEU A 25 -18.04 5.25 -28.01
CA LEU A 25 -17.05 4.85 -29.01
C LEU A 25 -17.53 3.59 -29.75
N PRO A 26 -17.17 3.43 -31.04
CA PRO A 26 -17.47 2.23 -31.79
C PRO A 26 -16.89 1.00 -31.10
N LEU A 27 -17.70 -0.05 -30.96
CA LEU A 27 -17.27 -1.33 -30.40
C LEU A 27 -16.17 -1.93 -31.29
N PRO A 28 -14.95 -2.17 -30.76
CA PRO A 28 -13.92 -2.89 -31.49
C PRO A 28 -14.39 -4.31 -31.83
N ALA A 29 -14.10 -4.79 -33.03
CA ALA A 29 -14.59 -6.09 -33.52
C ALA A 29 -14.09 -7.28 -32.67
N ASP A 30 -12.95 -7.11 -32.00
CA ASP A 30 -12.26 -8.09 -31.17
C ASP A 30 -12.57 -7.96 -29.68
N LEU A 31 -13.51 -7.07 -29.30
CA LEU A 31 -13.88 -6.81 -27.90
C LEU A 31 -15.36 -7.16 -27.64
N PRO A 32 -15.66 -8.08 -26.71
CA PRO A 32 -17.04 -8.32 -26.28
C PRO A 32 -17.70 -7.06 -25.71
N VAL A 33 -19.01 -6.92 -25.87
CA VAL A 33 -19.79 -5.78 -25.32
C VAL A 33 -19.58 -5.64 -23.81
N ALA A 34 -19.55 -6.75 -23.08
CA ALA A 34 -19.26 -6.76 -21.65
C ALA A 34 -17.87 -6.15 -21.36
N GLY A 35 -16.87 -6.49 -22.18
CA GLY A 35 -15.51 -5.94 -22.08
C GLY A 35 -15.46 -4.44 -22.35
N HIS A 36 -16.14 -3.98 -23.40
CA HIS A 36 -16.26 -2.55 -23.71
C HIS A 36 -16.87 -1.74 -22.55
N ARG A 37 -17.96 -2.25 -21.96
CA ARG A 37 -18.59 -1.60 -20.80
C ARG A 37 -17.70 -1.66 -19.57
N MET A 38 -16.91 -2.73 -19.40
CA MET A 38 -15.93 -2.83 -18.32
C MET A 38 -14.82 -1.77 -18.48
N LEU A 39 -14.35 -1.49 -19.70
CA LEU A 39 -13.41 -0.39 -19.95
C LEU A 39 -14.00 0.98 -19.60
N ALA A 40 -15.29 1.20 -19.89
CA ALA A 40 -15.97 2.43 -19.49
C ALA A 40 -16.05 2.59 -17.96
N ILE A 41 -16.38 1.51 -17.23
CA ILE A 41 -16.39 1.49 -15.76
C ILE A 41 -14.98 1.73 -15.19
N LEU A 42 -13.96 1.12 -15.80
CA LEU A 42 -12.57 1.33 -15.42
C LEU A 42 -12.17 2.81 -15.61
N ALA A 43 -12.52 3.41 -16.75
CA ALA A 43 -12.25 4.82 -17.01
C ALA A 43 -12.94 5.74 -15.98
N PHE A 44 -14.21 5.43 -15.63
CA PHE A 44 -14.91 6.10 -14.53
C PHE A 44 -14.12 5.98 -13.21
N ALA A 45 -13.73 4.76 -12.82
CA ALA A 45 -13.03 4.50 -11.58
C ALA A 45 -11.69 5.26 -11.50
N VAL A 46 -10.90 5.23 -12.57
CA VAL A 46 -9.63 5.95 -12.67
C VAL A 46 -9.83 7.45 -12.49
N VAL A 47 -10.81 8.06 -13.18
CA VAL A 47 -11.07 9.50 -13.05
C VAL A 47 -11.53 9.85 -11.63
N VAL A 48 -12.45 9.08 -11.04
CA VAL A 48 -12.92 9.34 -9.66
C VAL A 48 -11.79 9.22 -8.64
N TRP A 49 -10.90 8.23 -8.77
CA TRP A 49 -9.79 8.03 -7.84
C TRP A 49 -8.65 9.04 -8.01
N ILE A 50 -8.36 9.50 -9.23
CA ILE A 50 -7.38 10.57 -9.47
C ILE A 50 -7.91 11.92 -8.96
N THR A 51 -9.19 12.20 -9.19
CA THR A 51 -9.79 13.50 -8.83
C THR A 51 -10.27 13.58 -7.38
N GLU A 52 -10.32 12.45 -6.68
CA GLU A 52 -10.93 12.31 -5.35
C GLU A 52 -12.34 12.94 -5.28
N ALA A 53 -13.11 12.83 -6.37
CA ALA A 53 -14.40 13.51 -6.50
C ALA A 53 -15.43 13.08 -5.44
N VAL A 54 -15.32 11.84 -4.98
CA VAL A 54 -16.08 11.27 -3.88
C VAL A 54 -15.15 10.43 -3.00
N SER A 55 -15.58 10.08 -1.79
CA SER A 55 -14.79 9.19 -0.94
C SER A 55 -14.56 7.84 -1.62
N TYR A 56 -13.45 7.18 -1.30
CA TYR A 56 -13.10 5.89 -1.89
C TYR A 56 -14.21 4.84 -1.65
N GLU A 57 -14.85 4.86 -0.49
CA GLU A 57 -15.97 3.98 -0.14
C GLU A 57 -17.20 4.23 -1.02
N ALA A 58 -17.56 5.50 -1.20
CA ALA A 58 -18.65 5.89 -2.08
C ALA A 58 -18.37 5.46 -3.52
N SER A 59 -17.14 5.70 -4.00
CA SER A 59 -16.73 5.27 -5.34
C SER A 59 -16.81 3.75 -5.51
N ALA A 60 -16.44 2.96 -4.48
CA ALA A 60 -16.50 1.50 -4.53
C ALA A 60 -17.95 1.00 -4.66
N ILE A 61 -18.89 1.63 -3.96
CA ILE A 61 -20.33 1.33 -4.08
C ILE A 61 -20.84 1.73 -5.48
N MET A 62 -20.42 2.88 -5.99
CA MET A 62 -20.77 3.32 -7.35
C MET A 62 -20.25 2.35 -8.41
N ILE A 63 -18.98 1.94 -8.33
CA ILE A 63 -18.36 0.98 -9.26
C ILE A 63 -19.10 -0.36 -9.20
N THR A 64 -19.39 -0.87 -7.99
CA THR A 64 -20.19 -2.10 -7.80
C THR A 64 -21.55 -2.00 -8.49
N SER A 65 -22.22 -0.86 -8.33
CA SER A 65 -23.53 -0.61 -8.95
C SER A 65 -23.41 -0.53 -10.47
N LEU A 66 -22.42 0.19 -10.99
CA LEU A 66 -22.15 0.30 -12.43
C LEU A 66 -21.86 -1.07 -13.04
N MET A 67 -21.07 -1.92 -12.38
CA MET A 67 -20.84 -3.30 -12.81
C MET A 67 -22.14 -4.09 -12.88
N ALA A 68 -22.98 -4.05 -11.84
CA ALA A 68 -24.24 -4.78 -11.81
C ALA A 68 -25.18 -4.40 -12.96
N PHE A 69 -25.32 -3.11 -13.28
CA PHE A 69 -26.27 -2.65 -14.30
C PHE A 69 -25.69 -2.64 -15.71
N LEU A 70 -24.46 -2.15 -15.90
CA LEU A 70 -23.85 -2.08 -17.23
C LEU A 70 -23.40 -3.46 -17.72
N LEU A 71 -22.84 -4.32 -16.85
CA LEU A 71 -22.51 -5.68 -17.27
C LEU A 71 -23.77 -6.55 -17.33
N GLY A 72 -24.73 -6.36 -16.42
CA GLY A 72 -25.97 -7.14 -16.40
C GLY A 72 -26.83 -6.97 -17.66
N THR A 73 -26.72 -5.84 -18.35
CA THR A 73 -27.41 -5.59 -19.63
C THR A 73 -26.55 -5.92 -20.85
N ALA A 74 -25.35 -6.50 -20.67
CA ALA A 74 -24.49 -6.92 -21.77
C ALA A 74 -24.81 -8.37 -22.18
N PRO A 75 -24.69 -8.73 -23.47
CA PRO A 75 -24.69 -10.11 -23.91
C PRO A 75 -23.67 -10.96 -23.15
N SER A 76 -24.03 -12.19 -22.81
CA SER A 76 -23.13 -13.17 -22.20
C SER A 76 -22.04 -13.58 -23.19
N LEU A 77 -20.83 -13.83 -22.69
CA LEU A 77 -19.74 -14.35 -23.52
C LEU A 77 -19.95 -15.80 -23.95
N GLN A 78 -20.70 -16.58 -23.17
CA GLN A 78 -20.96 -17.99 -23.46
C GLN A 78 -22.12 -18.15 -24.45
N ASP A 79 -23.14 -17.30 -24.31
CA ASP A 79 -24.30 -17.27 -25.20
C ASP A 79 -24.72 -15.81 -25.46
N PRO A 80 -24.28 -15.21 -26.58
CA PRO A 80 -24.59 -13.83 -26.92
C PRO A 80 -26.09 -13.55 -27.12
N THR A 81 -26.94 -14.57 -27.23
CA THR A 81 -28.40 -14.39 -27.33
C THR A 81 -29.05 -14.05 -25.99
N HIS A 82 -28.35 -14.31 -24.88
CA HIS A 82 -28.80 -14.00 -23.52
C HIS A 82 -27.98 -12.89 -22.90
N LEU A 83 -28.66 -12.01 -22.15
CA LEU A 83 -27.98 -11.02 -21.30
C LEU A 83 -27.40 -11.70 -20.06
N ILE A 84 -26.30 -11.17 -19.54
CA ILE A 84 -25.69 -11.64 -18.28
C ILE A 84 -26.69 -11.58 -17.12
N GLY A 85 -27.54 -10.54 -17.08
CA GLY A 85 -28.48 -10.29 -16.00
C GLY A 85 -27.82 -9.59 -14.80
N SER A 86 -28.60 -8.80 -14.06
CA SER A 86 -28.09 -8.02 -12.92
C SER A 86 -27.59 -8.89 -11.77
N SER A 87 -28.19 -10.07 -11.54
CA SER A 87 -27.80 -10.98 -10.44
C SER A 87 -26.41 -11.63 -10.68
N PRO A 88 -26.11 -12.20 -11.86
CA PRO A 88 -24.74 -12.63 -12.16
C PRO A 88 -23.73 -11.47 -12.20
N ALA A 89 -24.13 -10.30 -12.68
CA ALA A 89 -23.25 -9.13 -12.74
C ALA A 89 -22.90 -8.55 -11.36
N ILE A 90 -23.85 -8.45 -10.42
CA ILE A 90 -23.53 -8.05 -9.04
C ILE A 90 -22.68 -9.12 -8.34
N SER A 91 -22.91 -10.40 -8.62
CA SER A 91 -22.07 -11.48 -8.10
C SER A 91 -20.62 -11.32 -8.58
N MET A 92 -20.41 -10.97 -9.85
CA MET A 92 -19.10 -10.62 -10.41
C MET A 92 -18.45 -9.45 -9.66
N ALA A 93 -19.22 -8.40 -9.37
CA ALA A 93 -18.78 -7.22 -8.62
C ALA A 93 -18.48 -7.49 -7.13
N LEU A 94 -18.89 -8.64 -6.60
CA LEU A 94 -18.64 -9.07 -5.22
C LEU A 94 -17.60 -10.18 -5.10
N THR A 95 -17.08 -10.72 -6.21
CA THR A 95 -16.11 -11.85 -6.22
C THR A 95 -14.84 -11.57 -5.40
N GLY A 96 -14.39 -10.32 -5.35
CA GLY A 96 -13.22 -9.92 -4.58
C GLY A 96 -13.43 -9.99 -3.06
N PHE A 97 -14.69 -9.99 -2.58
CA PHE A 97 -14.99 -10.11 -1.15
C PHE A 97 -14.73 -11.50 -0.57
N SER A 98 -14.65 -12.54 -1.42
CA SER A 98 -14.27 -13.90 -1.02
C SER A 98 -12.79 -14.21 -1.28
N ASN A 99 -11.97 -13.20 -1.62
CA ASN A 99 -10.54 -13.38 -1.84
C ASN A 99 -9.78 -13.57 -0.50
N PRO A 100 -8.94 -14.60 -0.33
CA PRO A 100 -8.10 -14.79 0.86
C PRO A 100 -7.22 -13.57 1.19
N ALA A 101 -6.69 -12.86 0.20
CA ALA A 101 -5.92 -11.65 0.41
C ALA A 101 -6.75 -10.51 1.03
N LEU A 102 -8.05 -10.40 0.72
CA LEU A 102 -8.92 -9.45 1.41
C LEU A 102 -9.09 -9.83 2.88
N ALA A 103 -9.26 -11.12 3.16
CA ALA A 103 -9.32 -11.64 4.52
C ALA A 103 -8.00 -11.33 5.27
N LEU A 104 -6.85 -11.49 4.61
CA LEU A 104 -5.54 -11.12 5.16
C LEU A 104 -5.45 -9.63 5.47
N VAL A 105 -5.99 -8.76 4.61
CA VAL A 105 -6.09 -7.31 4.87
C VAL A 105 -6.93 -7.02 6.11
N ALA A 106 -8.11 -7.64 6.22
CA ALA A 106 -8.94 -7.48 7.41
C ALA A 106 -8.20 -7.93 8.67
N GLY A 107 -7.52 -9.08 8.63
CA GLY A 107 -6.72 -9.57 9.76
C GLY A 107 -5.54 -8.67 10.12
N ALA A 108 -4.84 -8.15 9.11
CA ALA A 108 -3.78 -7.16 9.28
C ALA A 108 -4.30 -5.88 9.97
N LEU A 109 -5.47 -5.38 9.56
CA LEU A 109 -6.12 -4.23 10.22
C LEU A 109 -6.52 -4.55 11.66
N PHE A 110 -6.97 -5.79 11.95
CA PHE A 110 -7.32 -6.20 13.31
C PHE A 110 -6.09 -6.25 14.21
N ILE A 111 -4.97 -6.78 13.71
CA ILE A 111 -3.68 -6.75 14.43
C ILE A 111 -3.24 -5.31 14.67
N ALA A 112 -3.35 -4.42 13.67
CA ALA A 112 -3.05 -3.00 13.84
C ALA A 112 -3.93 -2.32 14.89
N ALA A 113 -5.22 -2.66 14.94
CA ALA A 113 -6.14 -2.18 15.97
C ALA A 113 -5.75 -2.70 17.36
N ALA A 114 -5.33 -3.96 17.48
CA ALA A 114 -4.82 -4.54 18.73
C ALA A 114 -3.56 -3.83 19.23
N MET A 115 -2.63 -3.54 18.30
CA MET A 115 -1.38 -2.82 18.59
C MET A 115 -1.68 -1.45 19.19
N THR A 116 -2.55 -0.69 18.52
CA THR A 116 -2.96 0.66 18.95
C THR A 116 -3.75 0.60 20.27
N HIS A 117 -4.64 -0.38 20.42
CA HIS A 117 -5.47 -0.55 21.61
C HIS A 117 -4.63 -0.86 22.87
N THR A 118 -3.65 -1.74 22.73
CA THR A 118 -2.78 -2.15 23.85
C THR A 118 -1.61 -1.20 24.10
N GLY A 119 -1.29 -0.31 23.15
CA GLY A 119 -0.12 0.56 23.19
C GLY A 119 1.21 -0.19 23.05
N LEU A 120 1.18 -1.42 22.52
CA LEU A 120 2.39 -2.22 22.31
C LEU A 120 3.32 -1.57 21.27
N ASP A 121 2.75 -0.99 20.22
CA ASP A 121 3.44 -0.18 19.23
C ASP A 121 4.26 0.95 19.87
N ARG A 122 3.66 1.73 20.77
CA ARG A 122 4.32 2.82 21.51
C ARG A 122 5.44 2.29 22.37
N ARG A 123 5.25 1.15 23.03
CA ARG A 123 6.30 0.51 23.83
C ARG A 123 7.49 0.06 22.97
N ILE A 124 7.23 -0.59 21.84
CA ILE A 124 8.29 -1.03 20.90
C ILE A 124 9.08 0.17 20.38
N ALA A 125 8.38 1.25 20.02
CA ALA A 125 9.02 2.48 19.57
C ALA A 125 9.92 3.09 20.66
N LEU A 126 9.40 3.29 21.88
CA LEU A 126 10.16 3.88 22.98
C LEU A 126 11.33 3.02 23.46
N VAL A 127 11.15 1.69 23.53
CA VAL A 127 12.21 0.74 23.91
C VAL A 127 13.33 0.70 22.86
N THR A 128 12.97 0.83 21.59
CA THR A 128 13.96 0.93 20.51
C THR A 128 14.72 2.25 20.61
N LEU A 129 14.02 3.37 20.80
CA LEU A 129 14.64 4.70 20.91
C LEU A 129 15.50 4.87 22.16
N SER A 130 15.16 4.24 23.29
CA SER A 130 15.96 4.37 24.51
C SER A 130 17.33 3.69 24.42
N ARG A 131 17.47 2.73 23.49
CA ARG A 131 18.74 2.09 23.16
C ARG A 131 19.56 2.91 22.16
N VAL A 132 18.95 3.92 21.54
CA VAL A 132 19.57 4.79 20.55
C VAL A 132 20.15 6.00 21.29
N GLY A 133 21.42 6.34 21.01
CA GLY A 133 22.08 7.46 21.68
C GLY A 133 21.52 8.84 21.30
N THR A 134 22.10 9.89 21.88
CA THR A 134 21.56 11.27 21.86
C THR A 134 22.00 12.16 20.70
N SER A 135 22.89 11.70 19.82
CA SER A 135 23.30 12.52 18.67
C SER A 135 22.24 12.53 17.58
N THR A 136 22.14 13.63 16.83
CA THR A 136 21.15 13.79 15.76
C THR A 136 21.14 12.61 14.79
N ARG A 137 22.33 12.16 14.36
CA ARG A 137 22.48 10.99 13.49
C ARG A 137 21.94 9.71 14.12
N ARG A 138 22.20 9.50 15.42
CA ARG A 138 21.68 8.32 16.14
C ARG A 138 20.16 8.37 16.19
N ILE A 139 19.54 9.51 16.42
CA ILE A 139 18.08 9.63 16.48
C ILE A 139 17.43 9.33 15.12
N LEU A 140 18.01 9.81 14.02
CA LEU A 140 17.54 9.44 12.67
C LEU A 140 17.69 7.93 12.43
N LEU A 141 18.80 7.33 12.83
CA LEU A 141 18.98 5.87 12.80
C LEU A 141 17.95 5.16 13.68
N GLY A 142 17.62 5.72 14.84
CA GLY A 142 16.59 5.21 15.75
C GLY A 142 15.21 5.27 15.13
N ALA A 143 14.86 6.36 14.44
CA ALA A 143 13.61 6.49 13.71
C ALA A 143 13.50 5.43 12.59
N ILE A 144 14.59 5.18 11.87
CA ILE A 144 14.65 4.08 10.88
C ILE A 144 14.46 2.73 11.58
N ALA A 145 15.20 2.45 12.66
CA ALA A 145 15.10 1.18 13.38
C ALA A 145 13.68 0.93 13.94
N VAL A 146 13.05 1.96 14.52
CA VAL A 146 11.65 1.91 14.94
C VAL A 146 10.75 1.60 13.74
N THR A 147 10.96 2.28 12.62
CA THR A 147 10.18 2.05 11.40
C THR A 147 10.29 0.59 10.95
N ILE A 148 11.50 0.03 10.90
CA ILE A 148 11.74 -1.39 10.55
C ILE A 148 10.96 -2.31 11.47
N LEU A 149 11.14 -2.18 12.78
CA LEU A 149 10.53 -3.06 13.77
C LEU A 149 9.01 -2.96 13.75
N LEU A 150 8.47 -1.74 13.65
CA LEU A 150 7.04 -1.54 13.54
C LEU A 150 6.49 -2.09 12.23
N SER A 151 7.24 -2.04 11.11
CA SER A 151 6.82 -2.59 9.81
C SER A 151 6.57 -4.10 9.87
N LEU A 152 7.30 -4.82 10.73
CA LEU A 152 7.13 -6.26 10.91
C LEU A 152 5.85 -6.59 11.69
N VAL A 153 5.45 -5.74 12.65
CA VAL A 153 4.40 -6.09 13.63
C VAL A 153 3.11 -5.27 13.49
N VAL A 154 3.16 -4.09 12.88
CA VAL A 154 2.02 -3.18 12.69
C VAL A 154 1.68 -3.08 11.20
N PRO A 155 0.64 -3.78 10.73
CA PRO A 155 0.30 -3.88 9.30
C PRO A 155 -0.31 -2.64 8.64
N SER A 156 -0.10 -1.45 9.21
CA SER A 156 -0.65 -0.18 8.71
C SER A 156 0.42 0.91 8.74
N ALA A 157 0.81 1.39 7.56
CA ALA A 157 1.77 2.50 7.41
C ALA A 157 1.33 3.76 8.17
N THR A 158 0.05 4.12 8.05
CA THR A 158 -0.52 5.29 8.73
C THR A 158 -0.51 5.10 10.24
N ALA A 159 -0.88 3.92 10.76
CA ALA A 159 -0.85 3.65 12.20
C ALA A 159 0.58 3.70 12.76
N ARG A 160 1.56 3.13 12.03
CA ARG A 160 2.98 3.21 12.40
C ARG A 160 3.45 4.65 12.51
N SER A 161 3.22 5.46 11.48
CA SER A 161 3.62 6.87 11.51
C SER A 161 2.87 7.65 12.60
N ALA A 162 1.56 7.44 12.76
CA ALA A 162 0.78 8.09 13.82
C ALA A 162 1.24 7.72 15.24
N CYS A 163 1.76 6.51 15.44
CA CYS A 163 2.36 6.08 16.71
C CYS A 163 3.71 6.78 16.96
N VAL A 164 4.55 6.86 15.94
CA VAL A 164 5.91 7.39 16.04
C VAL A 164 5.94 8.91 16.13
N VAL A 165 5.02 9.61 15.45
CA VAL A 165 4.99 11.07 15.37
C VAL A 165 4.93 11.76 16.73
N PRO A 166 4.02 11.42 17.67
CA PRO A 166 3.99 12.02 19.00
C PRO A 166 5.28 11.78 19.79
N ILE A 167 5.89 10.60 19.65
CA ILE A 167 7.16 10.26 20.31
C ILE A 167 8.27 11.15 19.77
N MET A 168 8.37 11.28 18.45
CA MET A 168 9.36 12.14 17.80
C MET A 168 9.13 13.62 18.11
N MET A 169 7.88 14.07 18.22
CA MET A 169 7.57 15.43 18.68
C MET A 169 8.04 15.66 20.12
N GLY A 170 7.88 14.68 21.01
CA GLY A 170 8.42 14.74 22.37
C GLY A 170 9.94 14.84 22.39
N VAL A 171 10.62 14.06 21.53
CA VAL A 171 12.09 14.13 21.35
C VAL A 171 12.53 15.50 20.82
N ILE A 172 11.84 16.03 19.80
CA ILE A 172 12.11 17.36 19.23
C ILE A 172 11.93 18.45 20.30
N ALA A 173 10.85 18.39 21.09
CA ALA A 173 10.59 19.35 22.16
C ALA A 173 11.66 19.27 23.27
N ALA A 174 12.10 18.06 23.63
CA ALA A 174 13.13 17.84 24.65
C ALA A 174 14.52 18.38 24.24
N PHE A 175 14.79 18.46 22.93
CA PHE A 175 15.99 19.13 22.43
C PHE A 175 15.92 20.65 22.47
N GLY A 176 14.75 21.24 22.68
CA GLY A 176 14.61 22.70 22.62
C GLY A 176 14.98 23.29 21.25
N VAL A 177 15.01 22.47 20.20
CA VAL A 177 15.19 22.96 18.83
C VAL A 177 13.90 23.57 18.31
N ASP A 178 14.04 24.56 17.45
CA ASP A 178 12.87 25.15 16.79
C ASP A 178 12.12 24.06 16.00
N LYS A 179 10.79 24.14 16.02
CA LYS A 179 9.92 23.17 15.36
C LYS A 179 10.13 23.13 13.84
N ARG A 180 10.62 24.21 13.24
CA ARG A 180 10.98 24.35 11.82
C ARG A 180 12.47 24.13 11.54
N SER A 181 13.25 23.70 12.53
CA SER A 181 14.66 23.32 12.35
C SER A 181 14.83 22.17 11.35
N ASN A 182 16.02 22.08 10.75
CA ASN A 182 16.44 20.97 9.91
C ASN A 182 16.45 19.65 10.69
N ILE A 183 16.80 19.65 11.98
CA ILE A 183 16.67 18.47 12.84
C ILE A 183 15.22 17.99 12.91
N ALA A 184 14.28 18.87 13.25
CA ALA A 184 12.87 18.52 13.35
C ALA A 184 12.28 18.04 12.01
N ALA A 185 12.59 18.77 10.93
CA ALA A 185 12.18 18.40 9.58
C ALA A 185 12.78 17.06 9.15
N GLY A 186 14.07 16.83 9.41
CA GLY A 186 14.79 15.60 9.07
C GLY A 186 14.22 14.38 9.78
N ILE A 187 13.92 14.48 11.08
CA ILE A 187 13.30 13.38 11.85
C ILE A 187 11.95 13.00 11.22
N MET A 188 11.09 13.98 10.94
CA MET A 188 9.75 13.70 10.42
C MET A 188 9.75 13.22 8.97
N ILE A 189 10.68 13.70 8.14
CA ILE A 189 10.88 13.18 6.78
C ILE A 189 11.39 11.73 6.83
N VAL A 190 12.31 11.41 7.74
CA VAL A 190 12.78 10.03 7.94
C VAL A 190 11.64 9.10 8.35
N VAL A 191 10.76 9.52 9.25
CA VAL A 191 9.58 8.72 9.64
C VAL A 191 8.65 8.50 8.44
N ALA A 192 8.30 9.56 7.72
CA ALA A 192 7.37 9.50 6.60
C ALA A 192 7.92 8.65 5.43
N GLN A 193 9.10 9.01 4.91
CA GLN A 193 9.69 8.32 3.76
C GLN A 193 10.25 6.96 4.14
N GLY A 194 10.80 6.80 5.34
CA GLY A 194 11.25 5.50 5.86
C GLY A 194 10.10 4.50 5.96
N THR A 195 8.90 4.96 6.36
CA THR A 195 7.70 4.11 6.37
C THR A 195 7.39 3.61 4.96
N SER A 196 7.44 4.48 3.95
CA SER A 196 7.21 4.12 2.55
C SER A 196 8.32 3.22 1.96
N ILE A 197 9.58 3.40 2.37
CA ILE A 197 10.69 2.50 2.00
C ILE A 197 10.44 1.09 2.55
N TRP A 198 10.02 0.97 3.81
CA TRP A 198 9.75 -0.34 4.42
C TRP A 198 8.39 -0.93 4.05
N ASN A 199 7.50 -0.16 3.43
CA ASN A 199 6.37 -0.73 2.69
C ASN A 199 6.86 -1.60 1.54
N VAL A 200 7.95 -1.26 0.85
CA VAL A 200 8.53 -2.14 -0.18
C VAL A 200 9.08 -3.42 0.45
N GLY A 201 9.77 -3.29 1.58
CA GLY A 201 10.53 -4.39 2.19
C GLY A 201 9.68 -5.54 2.76
N ILE A 202 8.46 -5.28 3.23
CA ILE A 202 7.66 -6.26 3.98
C ILE A 202 6.24 -6.36 3.42
N GLN A 203 5.81 -7.58 3.08
CA GLN A 203 4.51 -7.84 2.46
C GLN A 203 3.33 -7.29 3.28
N THR A 204 3.34 -7.48 4.60
CA THR A 204 2.26 -7.06 5.49
C THR A 204 2.35 -5.61 5.94
N ALA A 205 3.40 -4.86 5.58
CA ALA A 205 3.60 -3.50 6.07
C ALA A 205 2.59 -2.51 5.49
N ALA A 206 2.06 -2.79 4.29
CA ALA A 206 1.22 -1.84 3.58
C ALA A 206 0.05 -2.51 2.87
N ALA A 207 -1.08 -1.81 2.83
CA ALA A 207 -2.33 -2.36 2.34
C ALA A 207 -2.28 -2.65 0.83
N GLN A 208 -1.60 -1.80 0.05
CA GLN A 208 -1.37 -2.01 -1.38
C GLN A 208 -0.56 -3.28 -1.71
N ASN A 209 0.32 -3.73 -0.81
CA ASN A 209 1.06 -4.98 -1.02
C ASN A 209 0.13 -6.19 -0.92
N LEU A 210 -0.80 -6.15 0.03
CA LEU A 210 -1.80 -7.21 0.18
C LEU A 210 -2.79 -7.21 -1.00
N LEU A 211 -3.12 -6.04 -1.56
CA LEU A 211 -3.83 -5.97 -2.85
C LEU A 211 -3.03 -6.60 -3.98
N THR A 212 -1.74 -6.32 -4.05
CA THR A 212 -0.83 -6.89 -5.06
C THR A 212 -0.88 -8.42 -5.01
N VAL A 213 -0.74 -9.00 -3.82
CA VAL A 213 -0.88 -10.44 -3.59
C VAL A 213 -2.28 -10.95 -3.98
N GLY A 214 -3.34 -10.21 -3.65
CA GLY A 214 -4.70 -10.57 -4.02
C GLY A 214 -4.98 -10.58 -5.52
N PHE A 215 -4.37 -9.66 -6.27
CA PHE A 215 -4.44 -9.65 -7.72
C PHE A 215 -3.60 -10.77 -8.34
N MET A 216 -2.42 -11.09 -7.80
CA MET A 216 -1.65 -12.26 -8.24
C MET A 216 -2.48 -13.53 -8.10
N ASP A 217 -3.09 -13.75 -6.92
CA ASP A 217 -3.91 -14.94 -6.65
C ASP A 217 -5.07 -15.07 -7.65
N LYS A 218 -5.80 -13.97 -7.92
CA LYS A 218 -6.97 -14.00 -8.81
C LYS A 218 -6.64 -14.01 -10.29
N MET A 219 -5.57 -13.33 -10.70
CA MET A 219 -5.28 -13.10 -12.12
C MET A 219 -4.20 -14.03 -12.66
N LEU A 220 -3.30 -14.51 -11.80
CA LEU A 220 -2.21 -15.42 -12.15
C LEU A 220 -2.39 -16.83 -11.55
N GLY A 221 -3.33 -17.02 -10.63
CA GLY A 221 -3.54 -18.31 -9.95
C GLY A 221 -2.42 -18.70 -8.99
N GLN A 222 -1.51 -17.78 -8.67
CA GLN A 222 -0.35 -17.97 -7.83
C GLN A 222 -0.14 -16.73 -6.96
N ARG A 223 0.55 -16.88 -5.83
CA ARG A 223 0.96 -15.76 -4.98
C ARG A 223 2.40 -15.97 -4.48
N VAL A 224 3.09 -14.86 -4.24
CA VAL A 224 4.36 -14.89 -3.51
C VAL A 224 4.10 -15.12 -2.03
N SER A 225 4.97 -15.89 -1.37
CA SER A 225 4.91 -16.07 0.07
C SER A 225 5.47 -14.83 0.79
N TRP A 226 5.15 -14.68 2.08
CA TRP A 226 5.67 -13.57 2.88
C TRP A 226 7.21 -13.54 2.91
N ILE A 227 7.85 -14.71 2.99
CA ILE A 227 9.31 -14.81 3.04
C ILE A 227 9.95 -14.48 1.69
N ASP A 228 9.33 -14.87 0.57
CA ASP A 228 9.83 -14.53 -0.76
C ASP A 228 9.77 -13.01 -1.02
N TRP A 229 8.69 -12.36 -0.57
CA TRP A 229 8.58 -10.91 -0.58
C TRP A 229 9.69 -10.25 0.25
N LEU A 230 9.92 -10.73 1.48
CA LEU A 230 10.96 -10.18 2.36
C LEU A 230 12.35 -10.33 1.72
N ILE A 231 12.65 -11.51 1.17
CA ILE A 231 13.92 -11.78 0.49
C ILE A 231 14.09 -10.84 -0.71
N ALA A 232 13.05 -10.61 -1.50
CA ALA A 232 13.12 -9.75 -2.67
C ALA A 232 13.21 -8.24 -2.32
N GLY A 233 12.44 -7.78 -1.32
CA GLY A 233 12.27 -6.35 -1.01
C GLY A 233 13.18 -5.80 0.09
N ALA A 234 13.48 -6.58 1.14
CA ALA A 234 14.21 -6.07 2.31
C ALA A 234 15.64 -5.58 2.00
N PRO A 235 16.43 -6.25 1.13
CA PRO A 235 17.76 -5.75 0.80
C PRO A 235 17.72 -4.37 0.11
N TRP A 236 16.74 -4.14 -0.77
CA TRP A 236 16.52 -2.81 -1.36
C TRP A 236 16.13 -1.78 -0.28
N ALA A 237 15.21 -2.14 0.63
CA ALA A 237 14.76 -1.25 1.69
C ALA A 237 15.87 -0.86 2.68
N LEU A 238 16.80 -1.79 2.97
CA LEU A 238 17.97 -1.54 3.82
C LEU A 238 18.93 -0.53 3.18
N ILE A 239 19.27 -0.72 1.90
CA ILE A 239 20.13 0.22 1.16
C ILE A 239 19.44 1.58 1.08
N MET A 240 18.14 1.61 0.76
CA MET A 240 17.39 2.86 0.70
C MET A 240 17.24 3.57 2.03
N SER A 241 17.25 2.85 3.16
CA SER A 241 17.29 3.46 4.48
C SER A 241 18.60 4.22 4.72
N ALA A 242 19.73 3.65 4.28
CA ALA A 242 21.03 4.34 4.33
C ALA A 242 21.09 5.54 3.38
N VAL A 243 20.53 5.40 2.17
CA VAL A 243 20.38 6.51 1.21
C VAL A 243 19.54 7.64 1.80
N LEU A 244 18.39 7.33 2.38
CA LEU A 244 17.50 8.31 3.00
C LEU A 244 18.21 9.06 4.13
N LEU A 245 18.91 8.35 5.01
CA LEU A 245 19.69 8.96 6.08
C LEU A 245 20.75 9.92 5.53
N PHE A 246 21.51 9.49 4.52
CA PHE A 246 22.53 10.31 3.86
C PHE A 246 21.92 11.56 3.21
N LEU A 247 20.82 11.42 2.46
CA LEU A 247 20.16 12.52 1.78
C LEU A 247 19.57 13.53 2.77
N VAL A 248 18.95 13.07 3.85
CA VAL A 248 18.42 13.95 4.90
C VAL A 248 19.55 14.72 5.57
N LEU A 249 20.64 14.06 5.97
CA LEU A 249 21.79 14.73 6.58
C LEU A 249 22.48 15.74 5.64
N LYS A 250 22.48 15.48 4.33
CA LYS A 250 23.10 16.36 3.33
C LYS A 250 22.21 17.54 2.93
N LEU A 251 20.90 17.32 2.78
CA LEU A 251 19.95 18.35 2.32
C LEU A 251 19.36 19.18 3.46
N LEU A 252 19.33 18.62 4.67
CA LEU A 252 18.85 19.25 5.89
C LEU A 252 19.95 19.10 6.95
N PRO A 253 21.10 19.80 6.77
CA PRO A 253 22.21 19.69 7.70
C PRO A 253 21.75 20.09 9.10
N PRO A 254 22.01 19.26 10.12
CA PRO A 254 21.51 19.50 11.46
C PRO A 254 22.22 20.70 12.09
N GLU A 255 21.46 21.50 12.83
CA GLU A 255 21.97 22.72 13.49
C GLU A 255 23.03 22.40 14.56
N THR A 256 22.92 21.24 15.20
CA THR A 256 23.85 20.74 16.20
C THR A 256 23.98 19.22 16.13
N ASP A 257 25.15 18.69 16.52
CA ASP A 257 25.44 17.25 16.50
C ASP A 257 24.99 16.51 17.77
N SER A 258 24.87 17.22 18.89
CA SER A 258 24.41 16.69 20.17
C SER A 258 23.55 17.73 20.88
N ILE A 259 22.44 17.27 21.46
CA ILE A 259 21.58 18.12 22.25
C ILE A 259 21.25 17.42 23.57
N PRO A 260 21.60 18.02 24.72
CA PRO A 260 21.25 17.47 26.03
C PRO A 260 19.72 17.31 26.16
N GLY A 261 19.23 16.21 26.75
CA GLY A 261 17.82 16.07 27.16
C GLY A 261 16.98 15.03 26.39
N GLY A 262 17.38 14.59 25.19
CA GLY A 262 16.54 13.64 24.42
C GLY A 262 16.49 12.23 25.01
N LYS A 263 17.59 11.77 25.61
CA LYS A 263 17.61 10.46 26.27
C LYS A 263 16.74 10.48 27.53
N GLU A 264 16.78 11.59 28.26
CA GLU A 264 15.97 11.82 29.46
C GLU A 264 14.49 11.86 29.09
N ALA A 265 14.09 12.51 27.99
CA ALA A 265 12.70 12.55 27.55
C ALA A 265 12.16 11.18 27.09
N VAL A 266 12.98 10.40 26.37
CA VAL A 266 12.61 9.02 25.99
C VAL A 266 12.55 8.11 27.24
N ALA A 267 13.50 8.26 28.16
CA ALA A 267 13.51 7.52 29.43
C ALA A 267 12.29 7.87 30.30
N GLN A 268 11.93 9.14 30.40
CA GLN A 268 10.74 9.57 31.11
C GLN A 268 9.48 9.00 30.45
N SER A 269 9.37 9.08 29.13
CA SER A 269 8.25 8.46 28.39
C SER A 269 8.15 6.95 28.61
N LEU A 270 9.26 6.25 28.82
CA LEU A 270 9.29 4.83 29.19
C LEU A 270 8.80 4.57 30.61
N VAL A 271 9.17 5.44 31.55
CA VAL A 271 8.67 5.39 32.93
C VAL A 271 7.16 5.63 32.95
N ASP A 272 6.67 6.61 32.19
CA ASP A 272 5.25 6.99 32.14
C ASP A 272 4.35 5.86 31.61
N ILE A 273 4.83 5.04 30.69
CA ILE A 273 4.06 3.88 30.19
C ILE A 273 4.16 2.63 31.10
N GLY A 274 4.99 2.69 32.15
CA GLY A 274 5.13 1.62 33.14
C GLY A 274 5.61 0.26 32.58
N PRO A 275 5.52 -0.83 33.37
CA PRO A 275 5.90 -2.17 32.96
C PRO A 275 4.96 -2.77 31.90
N MET A 276 5.43 -3.78 31.17
CA MET A 276 4.64 -4.41 30.11
C MET A 276 3.42 -5.16 30.68
N THR A 277 2.24 -4.78 30.20
CA THR A 277 0.96 -5.33 30.68
C THR A 277 0.71 -6.74 30.13
N GLY A 278 -0.20 -7.48 30.77
CA GLY A 278 -0.64 -8.80 30.29
C GLY A 278 -1.13 -8.79 28.83
N PRO A 279 -2.03 -7.85 28.43
CA PRO A 279 -2.42 -7.70 27.03
C PRO A 279 -1.26 -7.44 26.07
N GLN A 280 -0.30 -6.58 26.44
CA GLN A 280 0.89 -6.31 25.62
C GLN A 280 1.75 -7.57 25.44
N LYS A 281 1.96 -8.36 26.51
CA LYS A 281 2.67 -9.65 26.44
C LYS A 281 1.97 -10.62 25.50
N ARG A 282 0.65 -10.82 25.64
CA ARG A 282 -0.13 -11.74 24.80
C ARG A 282 -0.09 -11.32 23.33
N LEU A 283 -0.30 -10.03 23.04
CA LEU A 283 -0.22 -9.52 21.67
C LEU A 283 1.18 -9.70 21.06
N LEU A 284 2.24 -9.42 21.82
CA LEU A 284 3.61 -9.63 21.35
C LEU A 284 3.86 -11.10 21.03
N THR A 285 3.45 -12.01 21.91
CA THR A 285 3.58 -13.45 21.70
C THR A 285 2.84 -13.90 20.43
N VAL A 286 1.57 -13.49 20.24
CA VAL A 286 0.81 -13.81 19.03
C VAL A 286 1.49 -13.23 17.78
N SER A 287 1.98 -11.99 17.84
CA SER A 287 2.64 -11.36 16.70
C SER A 287 3.93 -12.08 16.30
N VAL A 288 4.74 -12.50 17.27
CA VAL A 288 5.95 -13.30 17.02
C VAL A 288 5.58 -14.68 16.44
N MET A 289 4.56 -15.34 16.98
CA MET A 289 4.09 -16.63 16.43
C MET A 289 3.61 -16.49 14.99
N LEU A 290 2.85 -15.43 14.67
CA LEU A 290 2.40 -15.15 13.31
C LEU A 290 3.57 -14.88 12.36
N LEU A 291 4.56 -14.07 12.78
CA LEU A 291 5.75 -13.81 11.97
C LEU A 291 6.55 -15.09 11.68
N LEU A 292 6.68 -15.97 12.67
CA LEU A 292 7.33 -17.27 12.48
C LEU A 292 6.53 -18.17 11.53
N ALA A 293 5.20 -18.21 11.65
CA ALA A 293 4.34 -18.96 10.73
C ALA A 293 4.45 -18.41 9.29
N TRP A 294 4.36 -17.10 9.10
CA TRP A 294 4.49 -16.47 7.79
C TRP A 294 5.87 -16.71 7.17
N ALA A 295 6.94 -16.62 7.97
CA ALA A 295 8.32 -16.85 7.50
C ALA A 295 8.61 -18.31 7.13
N THR A 296 7.79 -19.25 7.62
CA THR A 296 7.99 -20.70 7.44
C THR A 296 6.92 -21.35 6.54
N GLU A 297 6.00 -20.56 5.97
CA GLU A 297 5.05 -20.98 4.94
C GLU A 297 5.79 -21.66 3.77
N GLY A 298 5.30 -22.83 3.37
CA GLY A 298 5.87 -23.62 2.27
C GLY A 298 7.20 -24.32 2.61
N ARG A 299 7.75 -24.11 3.81
CA ARG A 299 9.01 -24.75 4.25
C ARG A 299 8.82 -25.70 5.42
N LEU A 300 8.23 -25.23 6.53
CA LEU A 300 7.97 -26.07 7.72
C LEU A 300 6.51 -26.53 7.79
N HIS A 301 5.60 -25.79 7.17
CA HIS A 301 4.18 -26.14 7.10
C HIS A 301 3.54 -25.66 5.80
N SER A 302 2.39 -26.24 5.45
CA SER A 302 1.59 -25.86 4.27
C SER A 302 0.46 -24.88 4.58
N PHE A 303 0.29 -24.45 5.83
CA PHE A 303 -0.71 -23.45 6.19
C PHE A 303 -0.37 -22.08 5.59
N ASP A 304 -1.34 -21.46 4.92
CA ASP A 304 -1.15 -20.17 4.29
C ASP A 304 -1.17 -18.99 5.30
N THR A 305 -0.56 -17.88 4.89
CA THR A 305 -0.51 -16.62 5.65
C THR A 305 -1.90 -16.15 6.12
N THR A 306 -2.96 -16.33 5.33
CA THR A 306 -4.31 -15.87 5.69
C THR A 306 -4.89 -16.74 6.82
N SER A 307 -4.87 -18.06 6.65
CA SER A 307 -5.39 -19.01 7.63
C SER A 307 -4.68 -18.90 8.98
N THR A 308 -3.35 -18.79 8.97
CA THR A 308 -2.54 -18.60 10.18
C THR A 308 -2.86 -17.27 10.88
N THR A 309 -3.07 -16.20 10.10
CA THR A 309 -3.51 -14.89 10.63
C THR A 309 -4.83 -15.01 11.37
N TYR A 310 -5.85 -15.66 10.78
CA TYR A 310 -7.16 -15.82 11.43
C TYR A 310 -7.08 -16.67 12.70
N ALA A 311 -6.25 -17.71 12.74
CA ALA A 311 -5.99 -18.45 13.97
C ALA A 311 -5.42 -17.54 15.07
N GLY A 312 -4.48 -16.64 14.72
CA GLY A 312 -3.97 -15.61 15.63
C GLY A 312 -5.05 -14.64 16.10
N LEU A 313 -5.95 -14.20 15.21
CA LEU A 313 -7.06 -13.31 15.57
C LEU A 313 -8.02 -13.94 16.59
N VAL A 314 -8.29 -15.24 16.47
CA VAL A 314 -9.10 -15.97 17.47
C VAL A 314 -8.47 -15.79 18.85
N LEU A 315 -7.15 -15.99 18.99
CA LEU A 315 -6.45 -15.80 20.25
C LEU A 315 -6.55 -14.35 20.78
N LEU A 316 -6.50 -13.36 19.88
CA LEU A 316 -6.58 -11.94 20.25
C LEU A 316 -8.00 -11.49 20.64
N LEU A 317 -9.04 -12.21 20.20
CA LEU A 317 -10.45 -11.86 20.42
C LEU A 317 -11.17 -12.77 21.43
N LEU A 318 -10.53 -13.83 21.91
CA LEU A 318 -11.11 -14.75 22.89
C LEU A 318 -11.55 -14.01 24.17
N PRO A 319 -12.76 -14.25 24.69
CA PRO A 319 -13.18 -13.69 25.97
C PRO A 319 -12.22 -14.11 27.11
N GLY A 320 -11.85 -13.16 27.97
CA GLY A 320 -10.92 -13.38 29.10
C GLY A 320 -9.43 -13.51 28.73
N ILE A 321 -9.11 -14.12 27.58
CA ILE A 321 -7.73 -14.36 27.12
C ILE A 321 -7.26 -13.32 26.09
N GLY A 322 -8.17 -12.80 25.28
CA GLY A 322 -7.88 -11.83 24.23
C GLY A 322 -7.42 -10.47 24.75
N VAL A 323 -7.07 -9.59 23.81
CA VAL A 323 -6.53 -8.25 24.09
C VAL A 323 -7.52 -7.13 23.78
N MET A 324 -8.61 -7.45 23.07
CA MET A 324 -9.65 -6.50 22.66
C MET A 324 -10.98 -7.22 22.41
N THR A 325 -12.09 -6.50 22.54
CA THR A 325 -13.42 -7.02 22.20
C THR A 325 -13.77 -6.73 20.73
N TRP A 326 -14.81 -7.37 20.20
CA TRP A 326 -15.32 -7.04 18.87
C TRP A 326 -15.73 -5.56 18.74
N LYS A 327 -16.29 -4.96 19.80
CA LYS A 327 -16.65 -3.54 19.83
C LYS A 327 -15.41 -2.63 19.71
N ASP A 328 -14.30 -3.04 20.32
CA ASP A 328 -13.03 -2.32 20.21
C ASP A 328 -12.45 -2.40 18.80
N VAL A 329 -12.58 -3.55 18.14
CA VAL A 329 -12.21 -3.73 16.73
C VAL A 329 -13.08 -2.82 15.86
N GLN A 330 -14.40 -2.94 15.94
CA GLN A 330 -15.34 -2.24 15.05
C GLN A 330 -15.11 -0.73 14.97
N SER A 331 -14.78 -0.10 16.11
CA SER A 331 -14.55 1.35 16.20
C SER A 331 -13.20 1.82 15.67
N ARG A 332 -12.22 0.91 15.51
CA ARG A 332 -10.83 1.25 15.12
C ARG A 332 -10.51 0.85 13.69
N ILE A 333 -11.32 0.00 13.08
CA ILE A 333 -11.07 -0.49 11.73
C ILE A 333 -11.57 0.51 10.68
N PRO A 334 -10.73 0.89 9.71
CA PRO A 334 -11.18 1.65 8.55
C PRO A 334 -11.92 0.71 7.59
N TRP A 335 -13.19 0.40 7.87
CA TRP A 335 -14.01 -0.52 7.06
C TRP A 335 -14.08 -0.12 5.59
N GLY A 336 -13.94 1.17 5.30
CA GLY A 336 -13.81 1.68 3.94
C GLY A 336 -12.66 1.05 3.15
N THR A 337 -11.51 0.82 3.79
CA THR A 337 -10.38 0.12 3.15
C THR A 337 -10.77 -1.30 2.73
N VAL A 338 -11.49 -2.04 3.58
CA VAL A 338 -11.94 -3.41 3.26
C VAL A 338 -12.90 -3.40 2.06
N ILE A 339 -13.84 -2.45 2.01
CA ILE A 339 -14.80 -2.32 0.90
C ILE A 339 -14.07 -1.99 -0.41
N VAL A 340 -13.20 -0.98 -0.40
CA VAL A 340 -12.44 -0.55 -1.58
C VAL A 340 -11.59 -1.69 -2.12
N PHE A 341 -11.02 -2.53 -1.25
CA PHE A 341 -10.20 -3.65 -1.66
C PHE A 341 -11.02 -4.76 -2.31
N GLY A 342 -12.15 -5.12 -1.70
CA GLY A 342 -13.06 -6.12 -2.26
C GLY A 342 -13.56 -5.72 -3.65
N VAL A 343 -13.93 -4.45 -3.82
CA VAL A 343 -14.36 -3.91 -5.11
C VAL A 343 -13.19 -3.81 -6.09
N GLY A 344 -12.00 -3.38 -5.67
CA GLY A 344 -10.81 -3.31 -6.52
C GLY A 344 -10.40 -4.67 -7.09
N ILE A 345 -10.41 -5.72 -6.25
CA ILE A 345 -10.16 -7.10 -6.69
C ILE A 345 -11.25 -7.58 -7.66
N SER A 346 -12.51 -7.23 -7.39
CA SER A 346 -13.64 -7.56 -8.28
C SER A 346 -13.53 -6.86 -9.62
N LEU A 347 -13.11 -5.59 -9.64
CA LEU A 347 -12.87 -4.80 -10.84
C LEU A 347 -11.78 -5.46 -11.70
N GLY A 348 -10.65 -5.84 -11.09
CA GLY A 348 -9.56 -6.55 -11.79
C GLY A 348 -9.99 -7.92 -12.33
N THR A 349 -10.78 -8.67 -11.55
CA THR A 349 -11.34 -9.95 -11.98
C THR A 349 -12.29 -9.78 -13.17
N ALA A 350 -13.15 -8.77 -13.11
CA ALA A 350 -14.10 -8.46 -14.18
C ALA A 350 -13.41 -8.06 -15.48
N LEU A 351 -12.26 -7.38 -15.42
CA LEU A 351 -11.46 -7.10 -16.62
C LEU A 351 -11.04 -8.39 -17.35
N LEU A 352 -10.67 -9.45 -16.61
CA LEU A 352 -10.30 -10.72 -17.22
C LEU A 352 -11.50 -11.51 -17.75
N THR A 353 -12.57 -11.61 -16.95
CA THR A 353 -13.74 -12.42 -17.32
C THR A 353 -14.53 -11.80 -18.47
N THR A 354 -14.45 -10.48 -18.64
CA THR A 354 -15.08 -9.76 -19.76
C THR A 354 -14.19 -9.61 -20.99
N GLN A 355 -12.96 -10.15 -20.95
CA GLN A 355 -11.91 -10.02 -21.98
C GLN A 355 -11.38 -8.59 -22.21
N ALA A 356 -11.81 -7.61 -21.41
CA ALA A 356 -11.34 -6.22 -21.48
C ALA A 356 -9.85 -6.09 -21.17
N GLY A 357 -9.35 -6.85 -20.19
CA GLY A 357 -7.95 -6.80 -19.79
C GLY A 357 -7.03 -7.27 -20.91
N GLN A 358 -7.36 -8.40 -21.55
CA GLN A 358 -6.59 -8.99 -22.64
C GLN A 358 -6.57 -8.05 -23.85
N TRP A 359 -7.71 -7.45 -24.19
CA TRP A 359 -7.80 -6.46 -25.25
C TRP A 359 -6.94 -5.22 -24.95
N LEU A 360 -7.04 -4.68 -23.74
CA LEU A 360 -6.25 -3.52 -23.32
C LEU A 360 -4.74 -3.85 -23.31
N GLY A 361 -4.37 -5.05 -22.86
CA GLY A 361 -3.00 -5.56 -22.90
C GLY A 361 -2.46 -5.60 -24.33
N ALA A 362 -3.21 -6.19 -25.26
CA ALA A 362 -2.85 -6.25 -26.67
C ALA A 362 -2.73 -4.86 -27.30
N ALA A 363 -3.67 -3.96 -27.01
CA ALA A 363 -3.63 -2.59 -27.48
C ALA A 363 -2.38 -1.86 -26.98
N VAL A 364 -2.03 -1.99 -25.69
CA VAL A 364 -0.82 -1.39 -25.13
C VAL A 364 0.43 -1.94 -25.80
N VAL A 365 0.57 -3.27 -25.92
CA VAL A 365 1.75 -3.89 -26.54
C VAL A 365 1.91 -3.42 -27.99
N ALA A 366 0.83 -3.47 -28.79
CA ALA A 366 0.84 -3.11 -30.20
C ALA A 366 1.23 -1.65 -30.47
N HIS A 367 0.88 -0.72 -29.57
CA HIS A 367 1.10 0.72 -29.78
C HIS A 367 2.31 1.29 -29.03
N THR A 368 2.92 0.52 -28.13
CA THR A 368 4.07 0.98 -27.32
C THR A 368 5.39 0.31 -27.70
N GLY A 369 5.35 -0.83 -28.40
CA GLY A 369 6.55 -1.62 -28.71
C GLY A 369 7.16 -2.31 -27.49
N LEU A 370 6.37 -2.51 -26.41
CA LEU A 370 6.83 -3.16 -25.18
C LEU A 370 7.30 -4.61 -25.41
N ASP A 371 6.83 -5.27 -26.46
CA ASP A 371 7.26 -6.60 -26.89
C ASP A 371 8.70 -6.63 -27.44
N GLN A 372 9.28 -5.47 -27.76
CA GLN A 372 10.61 -5.36 -28.37
C GLN A 372 11.75 -5.07 -27.37
N VAL A 373 11.43 -4.67 -26.13
CA VAL A 373 12.43 -4.12 -25.17
C VAL A 373 12.92 -5.13 -24.13
N GLY A 374 12.44 -6.38 -24.19
CA GLY A 374 12.79 -7.45 -23.25
C GLY A 374 12.29 -7.25 -21.81
N PRO A 375 12.42 -8.25 -20.93
CA PRO A 375 11.89 -8.23 -19.56
C PRO A 375 12.31 -7.02 -18.73
N LEU A 376 13.60 -6.67 -18.78
CA LEU A 376 14.14 -5.50 -18.08
C LEU A 376 13.57 -4.18 -18.62
N GLY A 377 13.46 -4.05 -19.94
CA GLY A 377 12.92 -2.85 -20.57
C GLY A 377 11.45 -2.65 -20.24
N VAL A 378 10.68 -3.74 -20.21
CA VAL A 378 9.27 -3.73 -19.76
C VAL A 378 9.18 -3.24 -18.32
N PHE A 379 9.97 -3.83 -17.39
CA PHE A 379 9.98 -3.39 -15.99
C PHE A 379 10.38 -1.92 -15.85
N ALA A 380 11.40 -1.48 -16.59
CA ALA A 380 11.86 -0.10 -16.56
C ALA A 380 10.75 0.86 -17.02
N ILE A 381 10.17 0.65 -18.19
CA ILE A 381 9.15 1.54 -18.76
C ILE A 381 7.90 1.58 -17.88
N LEU A 382 7.38 0.41 -17.48
CA LEU A 382 6.19 0.33 -16.63
C LEU A 382 6.45 0.91 -15.24
N GLY A 383 7.63 0.66 -14.66
CA GLY A 383 8.03 1.25 -13.38
C GLY A 383 8.12 2.79 -13.45
N ALA A 384 8.73 3.34 -14.50
CA ALA A 384 8.80 4.79 -14.71
C ALA A 384 7.40 5.40 -14.88
N PHE A 385 6.55 4.77 -15.69
CA PHE A 385 5.15 5.15 -15.84
C PHE A 385 4.42 5.19 -14.50
N LEU A 386 4.60 4.17 -13.66
CA LEU A 386 3.99 4.11 -12.32
C LEU A 386 4.45 5.22 -11.38
N ILE A 387 5.73 5.57 -11.41
CA ILE A 387 6.25 6.68 -10.60
C ILE A 387 5.59 8.00 -11.01
N VAL A 388 5.47 8.24 -12.32
CA VAL A 388 4.88 9.47 -12.86
C VAL A 388 3.39 9.55 -12.54
N ILE A 389 2.64 8.49 -12.81
CA ILE A 389 1.19 8.50 -12.60
C ILE A 389 0.82 8.57 -11.11
N HIS A 390 1.64 7.99 -10.21
CA HIS A 390 1.43 8.08 -8.77
C HIS A 390 1.42 9.53 -8.26
N LEU A 391 2.08 10.48 -8.94
CA LEU A 391 1.98 11.91 -8.58
C LEU A 391 0.53 12.41 -8.61
N GLY A 392 -0.31 11.84 -9.46
CA GLY A 392 -1.75 12.16 -9.57
C GLY A 392 -2.64 11.36 -8.62
N PHE A 393 -2.09 10.40 -7.86
CA PHE A 393 -2.85 9.62 -6.87
C PHE A 393 -2.45 10.03 -5.46
N ALA A 394 -3.44 10.29 -4.60
CA ALA A 394 -3.20 10.55 -3.18
C ALA A 394 -2.97 9.27 -2.36
N SER A 395 -3.12 8.09 -3.00
CA SER A 395 -3.09 6.81 -2.31
C SER A 395 -2.47 5.73 -3.19
N ALA A 396 -1.36 5.16 -2.73
CA ALA A 396 -0.73 3.98 -3.33
C ALA A 396 -1.73 2.81 -3.48
N THR A 397 -2.63 2.65 -2.51
CA THR A 397 -3.71 1.67 -2.56
C THR A 397 -4.62 1.91 -3.76
N ALA A 398 -5.09 3.14 -3.97
CA ALA A 398 -5.99 3.47 -5.07
C ALA A 398 -5.29 3.25 -6.41
N LEU A 399 -4.02 3.64 -6.49
CA LEU A 399 -3.17 3.38 -7.65
C LEU A 399 -3.06 1.87 -7.96
N THR A 400 -2.79 1.04 -6.95
CA THR A 400 -2.71 -0.42 -7.11
C THR A 400 -4.05 -1.01 -7.53
N SER A 401 -5.17 -0.61 -6.92
CA SER A 401 -6.51 -1.04 -7.32
C SER A 401 -6.86 -0.69 -8.77
N ALA A 402 -6.41 0.48 -9.24
CA ALA A 402 -6.69 0.96 -10.58
C ALA A 402 -5.81 0.32 -11.65
N LEU A 403 -4.50 0.31 -11.43
CA LEU A 403 -3.53 0.03 -12.49
C LEU A 403 -2.96 -1.38 -12.45
N LEU A 404 -2.82 -2.01 -11.28
CA LEU A 404 -2.14 -3.30 -11.21
C LEU A 404 -2.85 -4.39 -12.04
N PRO A 405 -4.19 -4.49 -12.08
CA PRO A 405 -4.87 -5.44 -12.97
C PRO A 405 -4.56 -5.20 -14.45
N ILE A 406 -4.49 -3.94 -14.87
CA ILE A 406 -4.15 -3.56 -16.23
C ILE A 406 -2.72 -4.02 -16.55
N LEU A 407 -1.77 -3.77 -15.64
CA LEU A 407 -0.38 -4.19 -15.82
C LEU A 407 -0.26 -5.71 -15.88
N ILE A 408 -0.98 -6.45 -15.02
CA ILE A 408 -0.99 -7.92 -15.07
C ILE A 408 -1.50 -8.40 -16.43
N ALA A 409 -2.56 -7.79 -16.95
CA ALA A 409 -3.07 -8.14 -18.28
C ALA A 409 -2.05 -7.85 -19.39
N VAL A 410 -1.36 -6.69 -19.34
CA VAL A 410 -0.24 -6.37 -20.26
C VAL A 410 0.88 -7.42 -20.15
N LEU A 411 1.29 -7.80 -18.94
CA LEU A 411 2.31 -8.82 -18.70
C LEU A 411 1.89 -10.22 -19.21
N GLN A 412 0.60 -10.54 -19.17
CA GLN A 412 0.06 -11.78 -19.72
C GLN A 412 0.08 -11.80 -21.25
N THR A 413 -0.09 -10.64 -21.90
CA THR A 413 -0.05 -10.52 -23.37
C THR A 413 1.37 -10.49 -23.92
N LEU A 414 2.36 -10.04 -23.14
CA LEU A 414 3.74 -9.94 -23.59
C LEU A 414 4.34 -11.32 -23.94
N PRO A 415 5.03 -11.43 -25.09
CA PRO A 415 5.72 -12.65 -25.48
C PRO A 415 6.99 -12.87 -24.62
N GLY A 416 7.43 -14.13 -24.54
CA GLY A 416 8.66 -14.52 -23.86
C GLY A 416 8.43 -15.28 -22.54
N GLU A 417 9.50 -15.95 -22.11
CA GLU A 417 9.56 -16.69 -20.85
C GLU A 417 10.20 -15.81 -19.78
N PHE A 418 9.36 -15.10 -19.02
CA PHE A 418 9.77 -14.36 -17.83
C PHE A 418 8.74 -14.53 -16.71
N SER A 419 9.15 -14.25 -15.48
CA SER A 419 8.29 -14.42 -14.31
C SER A 419 7.21 -13.33 -14.25
N ARG A 420 6.01 -13.63 -14.73
CA ARG A 420 4.84 -12.73 -14.61
C ARG A 420 4.48 -12.46 -13.15
N LEU A 421 4.63 -13.47 -12.29
CA LEU A 421 4.47 -13.34 -10.84
C LEU A 421 5.53 -12.39 -10.25
N GLY A 422 6.80 -12.59 -10.61
CA GLY A 422 7.91 -11.74 -10.19
C GLY A 422 7.74 -10.29 -10.63
N MET A 423 7.52 -10.04 -11.92
CA MET A 423 7.29 -8.68 -12.44
C MET A 423 6.11 -7.99 -11.76
N THR A 424 5.02 -8.71 -11.50
CA THR A 424 3.87 -8.15 -10.78
C THR A 424 4.27 -7.71 -9.36
N MET A 425 5.09 -8.51 -8.66
CA MET A 425 5.62 -8.16 -7.34
C MET A 425 6.48 -6.89 -7.40
N LEU A 426 7.41 -6.85 -8.37
CA LEU A 426 8.33 -5.74 -8.54
C LEU A 426 7.62 -4.44 -8.93
N LEU A 427 6.62 -4.49 -9.80
CA LEU A 427 5.75 -3.35 -10.09
C LEU A 427 4.95 -2.94 -8.83
N GLY A 428 4.50 -3.90 -8.03
CA GLY A 428 3.92 -3.64 -6.70
C GLY A 428 4.87 -2.89 -5.75
N PHE A 429 6.18 -3.14 -5.82
CA PHE A 429 7.16 -2.35 -5.07
C PHE A 429 7.19 -0.89 -5.54
N VAL A 430 7.12 -0.66 -6.85
CA VAL A 430 7.08 0.70 -7.43
C VAL A 430 5.80 1.45 -7.02
N MET A 431 4.67 0.76 -6.87
CA MET A 431 3.42 1.38 -6.37
C MET A 431 3.58 2.02 -5.00
N SER A 432 4.55 1.59 -4.19
CA SER A 432 4.80 2.16 -2.87
C SER A 432 5.58 3.49 -2.90
N TYR A 433 5.90 4.04 -4.08
CA TYR A 433 6.71 5.27 -4.27
C TYR A 433 5.93 6.57 -3.95
N GLY A 434 5.40 6.70 -2.75
CA GLY A 434 4.79 7.92 -2.24
C GLY A 434 5.82 8.90 -1.64
N PHE A 435 6.94 9.16 -2.33
CA PHE A 435 8.06 9.91 -1.76
C PHE A 435 8.04 11.42 -2.05
N ILE A 436 7.39 11.86 -3.13
CA ILE A 436 7.53 13.24 -3.66
C ILE A 436 6.53 14.20 -3.04
N LEU A 437 5.23 13.90 -3.09
CA LEU A 437 4.21 14.78 -2.52
C LEU A 437 3.70 14.18 -1.21
N PRO A 438 3.55 14.99 -0.14
CA PRO A 438 2.96 14.50 1.11
C PRO A 438 1.56 13.91 0.91
N ILE A 439 0.79 14.44 -0.05
CA ILE A 439 -0.55 13.95 -0.31
C ILE A 439 -0.58 12.55 -0.94
N ASN A 440 0.53 12.04 -1.52
CA ASN A 440 0.56 10.72 -2.16
C ASN A 440 0.38 9.56 -1.17
N ALA A 441 0.49 9.82 0.14
CA ALA A 441 0.20 8.79 1.13
C ALA A 441 -0.26 9.38 2.48
N PRO A 442 -1.27 8.80 3.14
CA PRO A 442 -1.77 9.30 4.42
C PRO A 442 -0.72 9.41 5.53
N GLN A 443 0.24 8.47 5.60
CA GLN A 443 1.32 8.52 6.59
C GLN A 443 2.21 9.78 6.46
N ASN A 444 2.39 10.28 5.23
CA ASN A 444 3.15 11.51 4.99
C ASN A 444 2.35 12.72 5.48
N MET A 445 1.02 12.71 5.29
CA MET A 445 0.13 13.77 5.79
C MET A 445 0.09 13.83 7.31
N VAL A 446 0.15 12.69 8.01
CA VAL A 446 0.29 12.65 9.48
C VAL A 446 1.55 13.40 9.92
N CYS A 447 2.67 13.17 9.22
CA CYS A 447 3.94 13.85 9.52
C CYS A 447 3.89 15.33 9.13
N LEU A 448 3.31 15.69 7.97
CA LEU A 448 3.16 17.09 7.54
C LEU A 448 2.28 17.89 8.50
N GLY A 449 1.22 17.27 9.05
CA GLY A 449 0.30 17.87 10.02
C GLY A 449 0.98 18.33 11.31
N THR A 450 2.19 17.82 11.60
CA THR A 450 2.99 18.32 12.71
C THR A 450 3.47 19.75 12.46
N GLY A 451 3.61 20.19 11.21
CA GLY A 451 4.16 21.50 10.85
C GLY A 451 5.67 21.61 11.03
N THR A 452 6.40 20.49 11.07
CA THR A 452 7.87 20.46 11.24
C THR A 452 8.64 20.73 9.95
N PHE A 453 8.11 20.25 8.81
CA PHE A 453 8.68 20.49 7.49
C PHE A 453 7.68 21.18 6.56
N THR A 454 8.19 21.71 5.46
CA THR A 454 7.39 22.24 4.34
C THR A 454 7.25 21.20 3.23
N ALA A 455 6.16 21.24 2.46
CA ALA A 455 6.00 20.36 1.29
C ALA A 455 7.19 20.46 0.31
N ARG A 456 7.79 21.65 0.20
CA ARG A 456 9.01 21.87 -0.61
C ARG A 456 10.22 21.09 -0.06
N GLN A 457 10.46 21.09 1.25
CA GLN A 457 11.54 20.29 1.85
C GLN A 457 11.31 18.79 1.64
N PHE A 458 10.07 18.33 1.86
CA PHE A 458 9.68 16.94 1.61
C PHE A 458 9.94 16.52 0.16
N ALA A 459 9.48 17.32 -0.80
CA ALA A 459 9.66 17.05 -2.23
C ALA A 459 11.13 17.07 -2.66
N LYS A 460 11.96 17.98 -2.12
CA LYS A 460 13.40 18.02 -2.43
C LYS A 460 14.11 16.71 -2.06
N VAL A 461 13.83 16.18 -0.87
CA VAL A 461 14.37 14.86 -0.45
C VAL A 461 13.71 13.76 -1.28
N GLY A 462 12.39 13.83 -1.45
CA GLY A 462 11.56 12.85 -2.15
C GLY A 462 11.98 12.60 -3.60
N VAL A 463 12.28 13.64 -4.37
CA VAL A 463 12.73 13.51 -5.76
C VAL A 463 14.05 12.72 -5.83
N LEU A 464 15.02 13.02 -4.95
CA LEU A 464 16.29 12.29 -4.92
C LEU A 464 16.11 10.84 -4.45
N VAL A 465 15.27 10.61 -3.44
CA VAL A 465 14.93 9.26 -2.96
C VAL A 465 14.26 8.44 -4.07
N THR A 466 13.33 9.04 -4.82
CA THR A 466 12.68 8.40 -5.97
C THR A 466 13.69 8.05 -7.06
N LEU A 467 14.56 8.99 -7.45
CA LEU A 467 15.55 8.76 -8.51
C LEU A 467 16.55 7.66 -8.12
N VAL A 468 17.14 7.76 -6.93
CA VAL A 468 18.10 6.75 -6.46
C VAL A 468 17.41 5.40 -6.24
N GLY A 469 16.20 5.40 -5.68
CA GLY A 469 15.42 4.18 -5.46
C GLY A 469 15.07 3.46 -6.74
N TYR A 470 14.62 4.20 -7.76
CA TYR A 470 14.29 3.65 -9.06
C TYR A 470 15.53 3.12 -9.79
N LEU A 471 16.64 3.86 -9.80
CA LEU A 471 17.91 3.36 -10.35
C LEU A 471 18.38 2.09 -9.63
N LEU A 472 18.23 2.03 -8.30
CA LEU A 472 18.56 0.85 -7.51
C LEU A 472 17.63 -0.34 -7.85
N MET A 473 16.34 -0.10 -8.13
CA MET A 473 15.45 -1.15 -8.62
C MET A 473 15.88 -1.69 -9.98
N LEU A 474 16.34 -0.84 -10.90
CA LEU A 474 16.89 -1.30 -12.19
C LEU A 474 18.16 -2.14 -11.99
N VAL A 475 19.04 -1.74 -11.09
CA VAL A 475 20.23 -2.54 -10.73
C VAL A 475 19.83 -3.89 -10.15
N PHE A 476 18.88 -3.92 -9.23
CA PHE A 476 18.35 -5.16 -8.65
C PHE A 476 17.67 -6.04 -9.70
N ALA A 477 16.95 -5.45 -10.66
CA ALA A 477 16.28 -6.16 -11.74
C ALA A 477 17.24 -6.88 -12.68
N VAL A 478 18.47 -6.39 -12.86
CA VAL A 478 19.52 -7.05 -13.67
C VAL A 478 20.37 -8.03 -12.86
N THR A 479 20.39 -7.89 -11.55
CA THR A 479 21.29 -8.64 -10.66
C THR A 479 20.49 -9.54 -9.73
N TYR A 480 20.20 -9.06 -8.53
CA TYR A 480 19.62 -9.83 -7.44
C TYR A 480 18.29 -10.49 -7.80
N TRP A 481 17.38 -9.77 -8.46
CA TRP A 481 16.08 -10.32 -8.84
C TRP A 481 16.16 -11.28 -10.03
N SER A 482 17.11 -11.10 -10.96
CA SER A 482 17.41 -12.11 -11.98
C SER A 482 17.96 -13.39 -11.36
N TRP A 483 18.83 -13.30 -10.35
CA TRP A 483 19.35 -14.48 -9.64
C TRP A 483 18.27 -15.25 -8.88
N LEU A 484 17.25 -14.53 -8.39
CA LEU A 484 16.08 -15.13 -7.75
C LEU A 484 15.01 -15.63 -8.73
N GLY A 485 15.16 -15.37 -10.04
CA GLY A 485 14.19 -15.77 -11.06
C GLY A 485 12.92 -14.92 -11.12
N TRP A 486 12.97 -13.66 -10.69
CA TRP A 486 11.82 -12.74 -10.67
C TRP A 486 11.71 -11.82 -11.89
N VAL A 487 12.76 -11.71 -12.71
CA VAL A 487 12.81 -10.86 -13.92
C VAL A 487 13.05 -11.70 -15.16
#